data_AF-A0A133YSA2-F1
#
_entry.id   AF-A0A133YSA2-F1
#
_cell.length_a   1.000
_cell.length_b   1.000
_cell.length_c   1.000
_cell.angle_alpha   90.00
_cell.angle_beta   90.00
_cell.angle_gamma   90.00
#
_symmetry.space_group_name_H-M   'P 1'
#
loop_
_entity.id
_entity.type
_entity.pdbx_description
1 polymer ?
#
loop_
_entity_poly.entity_id
_entity_poly.type
_entity_poly.pdbx_seq_one_letter_code
_entity_poly.pdbx_strand_id
1 'polypeptide(L)'
;MGRPRGTPKTGGRKKGTPNKITSSLKEFIRNLINDNREQIIKDLRALQPYQRLLFVERLINYVLPKQASVDIQTQIEAEYKALERLIDEAPDEFVNKITDKIIKIQEEKENG
;
A
#
# COMPACT_ATOMS: atom_id res chain seq x y z
N MET A 1 -0.33 39.97 23.14
CA MET A 1 0.41 39.84 21.88
C MET A 1 0.27 38.42 21.35
N GLY A 2 -0.26 38.22 20.15
CA GLY A 2 -0.28 36.91 19.49
C GLY A 2 1.10 36.57 18.89
N ARG A 3 1.43 35.28 18.80
CA ARG A 3 2.72 34.83 18.25
C ARG A 3 2.84 35.17 16.75
N PRO A 4 4.02 35.59 16.27
CA PRO A 4 4.22 35.90 14.85
C PRO A 4 3.97 34.69 13.94
N ARG A 5 3.42 34.95 12.75
CA ARG A 5 3.15 33.93 11.72
C ARG A 5 4.48 33.31 11.25
N GLY A 6 4.56 31.98 11.22
CA GLY A 6 5.76 31.25 10.79
C GLY A 6 6.61 30.65 11.91
N THR A 7 6.27 30.87 13.19
CA THR A 7 6.98 30.19 14.29
C THR A 7 6.67 28.69 14.33
N PRO A 8 7.67 27.81 14.47
CA PRO A 8 7.44 26.37 14.62
C PRO A 8 6.58 26.09 15.86
N LYS A 9 5.66 25.12 15.74
CA LYS A 9 4.83 24.66 16.87
C LYS A 9 5.76 24.13 17.98
N THR A 10 5.82 24.84 19.10
CA THR A 10 6.62 24.49 20.30
C THR A 10 5.81 23.72 21.34
N GLY A 11 4.57 23.31 21.01
CA GLY A 11 3.70 22.55 21.89
C GLY A 11 2.40 22.11 21.19
N GLY A 12 1.76 21.09 21.77
CA GLY A 12 0.55 20.46 21.23
C GLY A 12 0.76 19.03 20.73
N ARG A 13 -0.32 18.38 20.32
CA ARG A 13 -0.30 17.00 19.82
C ARG A 13 0.54 16.91 18.53
N LYS A 14 1.52 16.00 18.48
CA LYS A 14 2.29 15.73 17.25
C LYS A 14 1.35 15.16 16.17
N LYS A 15 1.55 15.58 14.92
CA LYS A 15 0.82 15.01 13.77
C LYS A 15 1.15 13.52 13.70
N GLY A 16 0.13 12.67 13.68
CA GLY A 16 0.28 11.20 13.66
C GLY A 16 0.19 10.50 15.02
N THR A 17 0.16 11.23 16.14
CA THR A 17 -0.14 10.58 17.44
C THR A 17 -1.57 10.04 17.40
N PRO A 18 -1.84 8.77 17.74
CA PRO A 18 -3.20 8.24 17.83
C PRO A 18 -4.02 9.00 18.88
N ASN A 19 -5.34 9.14 18.72
CA ASN A 19 -6.18 9.68 19.80
C ASN A 19 -6.18 8.68 20.97
N LYS A 20 -6.10 9.18 22.22
CA LYS A 20 -6.07 8.36 23.44
C LYS A 20 -7.24 7.35 23.49
N ILE A 21 -8.43 7.79 23.09
CA ILE A 21 -9.65 6.97 23.01
C ILE A 21 -9.50 5.82 21.99
N THR A 22 -8.83 6.05 20.87
CA THR A 22 -8.59 5.00 19.86
C THR A 22 -7.56 3.98 20.35
N SER A 23 -6.59 4.42 21.15
CA SER A 23 -5.61 3.53 21.80
C SER A 23 -6.29 2.63 22.82
N SER A 24 -7.15 3.20 23.69
CA SER A 24 -7.85 2.43 24.72
C SER A 24 -8.82 1.40 24.12
N LEU A 25 -9.50 1.74 23.01
CA LEU A 25 -10.37 0.79 22.33
C LEU A 25 -9.57 -0.38 21.70
N LYS A 26 -8.44 -0.09 21.05
CA LYS A 26 -7.57 -1.14 20.49
C LYS A 26 -7.03 -2.08 21.56
N GLU A 27 -6.64 -1.53 22.70
CA GLU A 27 -6.15 -2.29 23.84
C GLU A 27 -7.27 -3.15 24.46
N PHE A 28 -8.47 -2.58 24.63
CA PHE A 28 -9.64 -3.33 25.08
C PHE A 28 -9.98 -4.49 24.14
N ILE A 29 -10.03 -4.26 22.83
CA ILE A 29 -10.30 -5.32 21.84
C ILE A 29 -9.21 -6.38 21.88
N ARG A 30 -7.94 -5.98 21.98
CA ARG A 30 -6.82 -6.93 22.09
C ARG A 30 -6.96 -7.82 23.33
N ASN A 31 -7.26 -7.23 24.48
CA ASN A 31 -7.41 -7.96 25.73
C ASN A 31 -8.61 -8.90 25.66
N LEU A 32 -9.76 -8.40 25.19
CA LEU A 32 -10.96 -9.21 24.98
C LEU A 32 -10.67 -10.43 24.09
N ILE A 33 -9.97 -10.26 22.97
CA ILE A 33 -9.61 -11.39 22.10
C ILE A 33 -8.67 -12.36 22.81
N ASN A 34 -7.66 -11.84 23.53
CA ASN A 34 -6.68 -12.66 24.24
C ASN A 34 -7.32 -13.50 25.35
N ASP A 35 -8.19 -12.89 26.14
CA ASP A 35 -8.85 -13.52 27.27
C ASP A 35 -9.84 -14.61 26.82
N ASN A 36 -10.40 -14.46 25.62
CA ASN A 36 -11.39 -15.39 25.06
C ASN A 36 -10.81 -16.41 24.07
N ARG A 37 -9.47 -16.52 23.92
CA ARG A 37 -8.84 -17.41 22.93
C ARG A 37 -9.31 -18.86 23.04
N GLU A 38 -9.36 -19.40 24.25
CA GLU A 38 -9.77 -20.79 24.47
C GLU A 38 -11.24 -21.02 24.09
N GLN A 39 -12.11 -20.07 24.42
CA GLN A 39 -13.52 -20.13 24.07
C GLN A 39 -13.72 -20.06 22.55
N ILE A 40 -13.01 -19.15 21.86
CA ILE A 40 -13.06 -19.03 20.40
C ILE A 40 -12.65 -20.36 19.73
N ILE A 41 -11.63 -21.06 20.24
CA ILE A 41 -11.22 -22.36 19.71
C ILE A 41 -12.32 -23.42 19.90
N LYS A 42 -12.96 -23.44 21.07
CA LYS A 42 -14.08 -24.36 21.35
C LYS A 42 -15.25 -24.08 20.42
N ASP A 43 -15.62 -22.82 20.23
CA ASP A 43 -16.71 -22.40 19.35
C ASP A 43 -16.40 -22.79 17.89
N LEU A 44 -15.17 -22.55 17.41
CA LEU A 44 -14.75 -22.97 16.07
C LEU A 44 -14.84 -24.49 15.85
N ARG A 45 -14.61 -25.30 16.89
CA ARG A 45 -14.77 -26.76 16.82
C ARG A 45 -16.23 -27.19 16.78
N ALA A 46 -17.11 -26.45 17.47
CA ALA A 46 -18.54 -26.71 17.52
C ALA A 46 -19.30 -26.28 16.24
N LEU A 47 -18.71 -25.43 15.41
CA LEU A 47 -19.31 -25.00 14.14
C LEU A 47 -19.44 -26.14 13.12
N GLN A 48 -20.43 -25.99 12.24
CA GLN A 48 -20.59 -26.86 11.08
C GLN A 48 -19.35 -26.78 10.16
N PRO A 49 -18.97 -27.87 9.46
CA PRO A 49 -17.75 -27.92 8.65
C PRO A 49 -17.61 -26.75 7.67
N TYR A 50 -18.69 -26.39 6.97
CA TYR A 50 -18.71 -25.27 6.03
C TYR A 50 -18.46 -23.92 6.71
N GLN A 51 -19.13 -23.66 7.84
CA GLN A 51 -18.96 -22.41 8.60
C GLN A 51 -17.52 -22.27 9.11
N ARG A 52 -16.96 -23.37 9.62
CA ARG A 52 -15.56 -23.40 10.07
C ARG A 52 -14.59 -23.02 8.95
N LEU A 53 -14.78 -23.55 7.73
CA LEU A 53 -13.95 -23.19 6.57
C LEU A 53 -14.09 -21.71 6.20
N LEU A 54 -15.31 -21.17 6.20
CA LEU A 54 -15.57 -19.75 5.90
C LEU A 54 -14.88 -18.81 6.91
N PHE A 55 -14.92 -19.14 8.20
CA PHE A 55 -14.23 -18.34 9.22
C PHE A 55 -12.71 -18.42 9.06
N VAL A 56 -12.17 -19.60 8.77
CA VAL A 56 -10.73 -19.78 8.53
C VAL A 56 -10.28 -18.99 7.30
N GLU A 57 -11.02 -19.03 6.19
CA GLU A 57 -10.74 -18.23 5.00
C GLU A 57 -10.65 -16.73 5.33
N ARG A 58 -11.60 -16.22 6.13
CA ARG A 58 -11.59 -14.82 6.58
C ARG A 58 -10.37 -14.48 7.44
N LEU A 59 -9.92 -15.39 8.30
CA LEU A 59 -8.73 -15.18 9.14
C LEU A 59 -7.44 -15.22 8.32
N ILE A 60 -7.35 -16.12 7.33
CA ILE A 60 -6.19 -16.24 6.44
C ILE A 60 -5.87 -14.90 5.75
N ASN A 61 -6.89 -14.15 5.35
CA ASN A 61 -6.74 -12.82 4.74
C ASN A 61 -6.01 -11.78 5.61
N TYR A 62 -5.91 -12.00 6.92
CA TYR A 62 -5.22 -11.12 7.86
C TYR A 62 -3.87 -11.68 8.35
N VAL A 63 -3.65 -12.99 8.20
CA VAL A 63 -2.39 -13.66 8.60
C VAL A 63 -1.42 -13.73 7.43
N LEU A 64 -1.92 -14.09 6.26
CA LEU A 64 -1.13 -14.10 5.04
C LEU A 64 -1.20 -12.72 4.39
N PRO A 65 -0.08 -12.21 3.84
CA PRO A 65 -0.16 -11.09 2.93
C PRO A 65 -1.09 -11.53 1.79
N LYS A 66 -2.24 -10.87 1.66
CA LYS A 66 -3.01 -10.96 0.41
C LYS A 66 -2.03 -10.64 -0.69
N GLN A 67 -1.88 -11.55 -1.65
CA GLN A 67 -1.25 -11.16 -2.91
C GLN A 67 -2.06 -9.95 -3.37
N ALA A 68 -1.46 -8.78 -3.27
CA ALA A 68 -2.07 -7.59 -3.83
C ALA A 68 -2.29 -7.97 -5.28
N SER A 69 -3.56 -7.96 -5.73
CA SER A 69 -3.82 -7.85 -7.15
C SER A 69 -3.03 -6.62 -7.55
N VAL A 70 -1.90 -6.83 -8.23
CA VAL A 70 -0.99 -5.74 -8.51
C VAL A 70 -1.80 -4.77 -9.34
N ASP A 71 -2.14 -3.64 -8.74
CA ASP A 71 -3.00 -2.66 -9.37
C ASP A 71 -2.32 -2.26 -10.66
N ILE A 72 -3.03 -2.26 -11.78
CA ILE A 72 -2.46 -1.98 -13.11
C ILE A 72 -1.70 -0.65 -13.06
N GLN A 73 -2.21 0.31 -12.28
CA GLN A 73 -1.57 1.60 -12.03
C GLN A 73 -0.19 1.44 -11.35
N THR A 74 -0.07 0.56 -10.35
CA THR A 74 1.21 0.31 -9.67
C THR A 74 2.24 -0.39 -10.55
N GLN A 75 1.81 -1.24 -11.47
CA GLN A 75 2.69 -1.85 -12.49
C GLN A 75 3.22 -0.79 -13.46
N ILE A 76 2.30 0.02 -14.00
CA ILE A 76 2.63 1.10 -14.93
C ILE A 76 3.61 2.10 -14.27
N GLU A 77 3.36 2.52 -13.03
CA GLU A 77 4.27 3.40 -12.29
C GLU A 77 5.66 2.79 -12.09
N ALA A 78 5.74 1.49 -11.80
CA ALA A 78 7.00 0.79 -11.63
C ALA A 78 7.78 0.70 -12.95
N GLU A 79 7.10 0.44 -14.06
CA GLU A 79 7.68 0.41 -15.40
C GLU A 79 8.18 1.79 -15.83
N TYR A 80 7.38 2.85 -15.65
CA TYR A 80 7.81 4.22 -15.93
C TYR A 80 9.07 4.60 -15.15
N LYS A 81 9.12 4.27 -13.86
CA LYS A 81 10.28 4.55 -13.02
C LYS A 81 11.52 3.73 -13.43
N ALA A 82 11.33 2.52 -13.92
CA ALA A 82 12.43 1.72 -14.46
C ALA A 82 12.96 2.30 -15.77
N LEU A 83 12.08 2.79 -16.64
CA LEU A 83 12.44 3.48 -17.87
C LEU A 83 13.18 4.79 -17.61
N GLU A 84 12.72 5.62 -16.66
CA GLU A 84 13.41 6.86 -16.27
C GLU A 84 14.86 6.59 -15.88
N ARG A 85 15.10 5.57 -15.04
CA ARG A 85 16.47 5.20 -14.63
C ARG A 85 17.32 4.74 -15.81
N LEU A 86 16.75 3.96 -16.71
CA LEU A 86 17.47 3.51 -17.90
C LEU A 86 17.84 4.66 -18.82
N ILE A 87 16.99 5.69 -18.92
CA ILE A 87 17.29 6.90 -19.71
C ILE A 87 18.40 7.71 -19.03
N ASP A 88 18.36 7.86 -17.70
CA ASP A 88 19.38 8.58 -16.94
C ASP A 88 20.77 7.90 -17.00
N GLU A 89 20.80 6.56 -17.02
CA GLU A 89 22.04 5.76 -17.06
C GLU A 89 22.51 5.44 -18.49
N ALA A 90 21.67 5.65 -19.51
CA ALA A 90 22.00 5.31 -20.88
C ALA A 90 23.06 6.25 -21.50
N PRO A 91 23.99 5.72 -22.31
CA PRO A 91 24.87 6.56 -23.12
C PRO A 91 24.10 7.38 -24.15
N ASP A 92 24.53 8.63 -24.38
CA ASP A 92 23.90 9.57 -25.31
C ASP A 92 23.72 8.99 -26.73
N GLU A 93 24.67 8.18 -27.19
CA GLU A 93 24.59 7.53 -28.51
C GLU A 93 23.34 6.65 -28.65
N PHE A 94 22.93 5.98 -27.57
CA PHE A 94 21.77 5.11 -27.57
C PHE A 94 20.47 5.92 -27.50
N VAL A 95 20.45 6.97 -26.68
CA VAL A 95 19.31 7.90 -26.57
C VAL A 95 19.02 8.55 -27.92
N ASN A 96 20.06 9.04 -28.61
CA ASN A 96 19.92 9.67 -29.92
C ASN A 96 19.37 8.70 -30.98
N LYS A 97 19.87 7.45 -31.02
CA LYS A 97 19.34 6.42 -31.93
C LYS A 97 17.88 6.09 -31.67
N ILE A 98 17.44 6.10 -30.42
CA ILE A 98 16.02 5.91 -30.06
C ILE A 98 15.19 7.09 -30.56
N THR A 99 15.63 8.33 -30.31
CA THR A 99 14.95 9.55 -30.78
C THR A 99 14.80 9.56 -32.30
N ASP A 100 15.85 9.25 -33.04
CA ASP A 100 15.81 9.18 -34.51
C ASP A 100 14.80 8.16 -35.02
N LYS A 101 14.69 7.02 -34.33
CA LYS A 101 13.74 5.96 -34.68
C LYS A 101 12.31 6.36 -34.40
N ILE A 102 12.07 7.11 -33.31
CA ILE A 102 10.73 7.64 -32.98
C ILE A 102 10.28 8.67 -34.01
N ILE A 103 11.18 9.59 -34.40
CA ILE A 103 10.89 10.61 -35.42
C ILE A 103 10.48 9.95 -36.74
N LYS A 104 11.24 8.96 -37.21
CA LYS A 104 10.88 8.21 -38.44
C LYS A 104 9.51 7.55 -38.36
N ILE A 105 9.16 6.95 -37.21
CA ILE A 105 7.84 6.33 -37.01
C ILE A 105 6.72 7.37 -37.01
N GLN A 106 6.96 8.59 -36.48
CA GLN A 106 5.98 9.67 -36.52
C GLN A 106 5.80 10.19 -37.96
N GLU A 107 6.89 10.38 -38.69
CA GLU A 107 6.85 10.79 -40.09
C GLU A 107 6.13 9.75 -40.98
N GLU A 108 6.32 8.45 -40.72
CA GLU A 108 5.60 7.37 -41.43
C GLU A 108 4.09 7.35 -41.10
N LYS A 109 3.69 7.80 -39.90
CA LYS A 109 2.28 7.88 -39.48
C LYS A 109 1.57 9.14 -39.97
N GLU A 110 2.28 10.24 -40.17
CA GLU A 110 1.71 11.49 -40.69
C GLU A 110 1.57 11.49 -42.22
N ASN A 111 2.34 10.64 -42.91
CA ASN A 111 2.34 10.52 -44.37
C ASN A 111 1.48 9.36 -44.91
N GLY A 112 0.68 8.68 -44.08
CA GLY A 112 -0.24 7.60 -44.46
C GLY A 112 -1.66 7.86 -43.96
#